data_AF-A0A1G2HYA7-F1
#
_entry.id   AF-A0A1G2HYA7-F1
#
_cell.length_a   1.000
_cell.length_b   1.000
_cell.length_c   1.000
_cell.angle_alpha   90.00
_cell.angle_beta   90.00
_cell.angle_gamma   90.00
#
_symmetry.space_group_name_H-M   'P 1'
#
loop_
_entity.id
_entity.type
_entity.pdbx_description
1 polymer ?
#
loop_
_entity_poly.entity_id
_entity_poly.type
_entity_poly.pdbx_seq_one_letter_code
_entity_poly.pdbx_strand_id
1 'polypeptide(L)'
;MKIKIIVISLLLAPLFVFAQNASPSNAGITPDSSWYFLDRMGEIIQEFFTFNPNAKAHLKISFAAERISEIKVILENKGVNAKGLDVAQSLLQQHLSDAAGIIADEKSKGNDVSELSKELDDEFSQSKDALDETFKNEKLSLENKKEELQKQIEVAKKAGDTAKVESLTQELNQIKDQIQLLGEKESEVQNEVDDEVEKINSDESQSGKEKEAKQQIQEAENKFAEVTSELQKDGIQMPSSLLVDFNANLAKAKSAFASGDYVDAELYAKKAKAAIEKAKEAAQNANEQLKQQSEQDKQAQEKQAEQQKQEMEK
;
A
#
# COMPACT_ATOMS: atom_id res chain seq x y z
N MET A 1 -25.80 57.94 -39.36
CA MET A 1 -25.65 56.48 -39.19
C MET A 1 -25.75 56.19 -37.69
N LYS A 2 -26.81 55.53 -37.22
CA LYS A 2 -27.06 55.34 -35.78
C LYS A 2 -26.46 54.00 -35.33
N ILE A 3 -25.46 54.04 -34.46
CA ILE A 3 -24.84 52.84 -33.86
C ILE A 3 -25.76 52.40 -32.71
N LYS A 4 -26.33 51.20 -32.81
CA LYS A 4 -27.07 50.55 -31.73
C LYS A 4 -26.06 49.92 -30.77
N ILE A 5 -25.98 50.43 -29.55
CA ILE A 5 -25.23 49.80 -28.46
C ILE A 5 -26.10 48.64 -27.95
N ILE A 6 -25.64 47.41 -28.16
CA ILE A 6 -26.22 46.21 -27.56
C ILE A 6 -25.59 46.07 -26.18
N VAL A 7 -26.37 46.35 -25.13
CA VAL A 7 -26.01 46.08 -23.75
C VAL A 7 -26.26 44.59 -23.51
N ILE A 8 -25.20 43.79 -23.47
CA ILE A 8 -25.26 42.40 -23.01
C ILE A 8 -25.20 42.45 -21.49
N SER A 9 -26.38 42.36 -20.87
CA SER A 9 -26.53 42.21 -19.43
C SER A 9 -26.04 40.82 -19.01
N LEU A 10 -24.86 40.76 -18.40
CA LEU A 10 -24.30 39.54 -17.81
C LEU A 10 -25.06 39.29 -16.50
N LEU A 11 -26.02 38.38 -16.54
CA LEU A 11 -26.82 37.97 -15.40
C LEU A 11 -25.92 37.13 -14.46
N LEU A 12 -25.30 37.78 -13.47
CA LEU A 12 -24.66 37.08 -12.34
C LEU A 12 -25.77 36.47 -11.47
N ALA A 13 -26.09 35.19 -11.70
CA ALA A 13 -26.79 34.38 -10.73
C ALA A 13 -25.75 33.82 -9.73
N PRO A 14 -25.91 34.01 -8.42
CA PRO A 14 -25.08 33.30 -7.45
C PRO A 14 -25.44 31.82 -7.49
N LEU A 15 -24.57 31.00 -8.09
CA LEU A 15 -24.62 29.56 -7.97
C LEU A 15 -24.15 29.21 -6.56
N PHE A 16 -25.10 29.05 -5.64
CA PHE A 16 -24.86 28.33 -4.40
C PHE A 16 -24.69 26.85 -4.75
N VAL A 17 -23.45 26.42 -4.94
CA VAL A 17 -23.11 25.00 -4.98
C VAL A 17 -23.16 24.49 -3.55
N PHE A 18 -24.25 23.80 -3.20
CA PHE A 18 -24.28 22.99 -2.00
C PHE A 18 -23.39 21.78 -2.22
N ALA A 19 -22.36 21.63 -1.39
CA ALA A 19 -21.56 20.40 -1.31
C ALA A 19 -22.51 19.24 -0.96
N GLN A 20 -22.69 18.33 -1.92
CA GLN A 20 -23.42 17.09 -1.71
C GLN A 20 -22.49 16.07 -1.07
N ASN A 21 -23.05 15.38 -0.08
CA ASN A 21 -22.45 14.30 0.71
C ASN A 21 -21.58 13.34 -0.12
N ALA A 22 -20.44 12.99 0.46
CA ALA A 22 -19.42 12.08 -0.04
C ALA A 22 -20.02 10.84 -0.73
N SER A 23 -19.89 10.82 -2.06
CA SER A 23 -19.86 9.59 -2.85
C SER A 23 -18.43 9.04 -2.81
N PRO A 24 -18.21 7.73 -3.03
CA PRO A 24 -16.86 7.20 -3.14
C PRO A 24 -16.10 8.01 -4.20
N SER A 25 -14.96 8.56 -3.82
CA SER A 25 -14.16 9.48 -4.62
C SER A 25 -13.92 8.87 -6.00
N ASN A 26 -14.48 9.49 -7.05
CA ASN A 26 -14.17 9.15 -8.43
C ASN A 26 -12.70 9.52 -8.66
N ALA A 27 -11.91 8.64 -9.29
CA ALA A 27 -10.46 8.81 -9.49
C ALA A 27 -10.07 10.01 -10.39
N GLY A 28 -11.02 10.88 -10.75
CA GLY A 28 -10.73 12.08 -11.53
C GLY A 28 -9.97 11.80 -12.82
N ILE A 29 -9.05 12.71 -13.14
CA ILE A 29 -8.06 12.53 -14.20
C ILE A 29 -6.79 12.03 -13.52
N THR A 30 -6.29 10.85 -13.86
CA THR A 30 -5.08 10.30 -13.22
C THR A 30 -3.80 10.99 -13.71
N PRO A 31 -2.67 10.90 -12.95
CA PRO A 31 -1.40 11.50 -13.31
C PRO A 31 -0.78 11.03 -14.63
N ASP A 32 -1.19 9.87 -15.13
CA ASP A 32 -0.76 9.35 -16.45
C ASP A 32 -1.47 10.04 -17.64
N SER A 33 -2.48 10.88 -17.38
CA SER A 33 -3.19 11.63 -18.42
C SER A 33 -2.51 12.94 -18.78
N SER A 34 -2.46 13.29 -20.07
CA SER A 34 -1.95 14.58 -20.55
C SER A 34 -2.72 15.79 -20.02
N TRP A 35 -3.94 15.59 -19.51
CA TRP A 35 -4.81 16.65 -18.97
C TRP A 35 -4.78 16.75 -17.45
N TYR A 36 -3.91 15.98 -16.79
CA TYR A 36 -3.79 15.97 -15.33
C TYR A 36 -3.51 17.34 -14.72
N PHE A 37 -2.80 18.20 -15.44
CA PHE A 37 -2.55 19.58 -15.01
C PHE A 37 -3.82 20.40 -14.77
N LEU A 38 -4.96 20.05 -15.42
CA LEU A 38 -6.24 20.72 -15.19
C LEU A 38 -6.82 20.34 -13.83
N ASP A 39 -6.68 19.08 -13.43
CA ASP A 39 -7.07 18.58 -12.12
C ASP A 39 -6.29 19.31 -11.02
N ARG A 40 -4.96 19.30 -11.13
CA ARG A 40 -4.04 20.05 -10.25
C ARG A 40 -4.35 21.55 -10.18
N MET A 41 -4.70 22.18 -11.31
CA MET A 41 -5.09 23.60 -11.31
C MET A 41 -6.40 23.82 -10.56
N GLY A 42 -7.36 22.91 -10.69
CA GLY A 42 -8.61 22.93 -9.94
C GLY A 42 -8.36 22.85 -8.43
N GLU A 43 -7.52 21.91 -8.00
CA GLU A 43 -7.12 21.77 -6.59
C GLU A 43 -6.49 23.06 -6.04
N ILE A 44 -5.53 23.64 -6.77
CA ILE A 44 -4.86 24.90 -6.36
C ILE A 44 -5.87 26.03 -6.21
N ILE A 45 -6.83 26.15 -7.13
CA ILE A 45 -7.88 27.18 -7.06
C ILE A 45 -8.75 26.94 -5.82
N GLN A 46 -9.20 25.71 -5.58
CA GLN A 46 -10.02 25.38 -4.41
C GLN A 46 -9.27 25.65 -3.10
N GLU A 47 -8.00 25.28 -3.02
CA GLU A 47 -7.15 25.53 -1.86
C GLU A 47 -6.94 27.03 -1.63
N PHE A 48 -6.70 27.81 -2.70
CA PHE A 48 -6.50 29.25 -2.62
C PHE A 48 -7.72 29.98 -2.04
N PHE A 49 -8.93 29.54 -2.37
CA PHE A 49 -10.17 30.13 -1.87
C PHE A 49 -10.66 29.53 -0.54
N THR A 50 -10.02 28.47 -0.04
CA THR A 50 -10.33 27.86 1.26
C THR A 50 -9.47 28.50 2.35
N PHE A 51 -9.97 29.57 2.97
CA PHE A 51 -9.22 30.34 3.97
C PHE A 51 -9.33 29.80 5.40
N ASN A 52 -10.38 29.04 5.71
CA ASN A 52 -10.60 28.49 7.04
C ASN A 52 -9.69 27.26 7.26
N PRO A 53 -8.92 27.19 8.37
CA PRO A 53 -8.01 26.08 8.64
C PRO A 53 -8.70 24.71 8.66
N ASN A 54 -9.81 24.57 9.38
CA ASN A 54 -10.57 23.31 9.47
C ASN A 54 -11.05 22.88 8.08
N ALA A 55 -11.70 23.78 7.34
CA ALA A 55 -12.15 23.49 5.98
C ALA A 55 -11.00 23.13 5.05
N LYS A 56 -9.81 23.73 5.25
CA LYS A 56 -8.61 23.39 4.48
C LYS A 56 -8.09 22.00 4.84
N ALA A 57 -8.12 21.60 6.10
CA ALA A 57 -7.72 20.26 6.51
C ALA A 57 -8.63 19.18 5.90
N HIS A 58 -9.96 19.37 5.93
CA HIS A 58 -10.90 18.49 5.21
C HIS A 58 -10.62 18.45 3.71
N LEU A 59 -10.36 19.61 3.09
CA LEU A 59 -10.03 19.66 1.67
C LEU A 59 -8.79 18.83 1.35
N LYS A 60 -7.75 18.90 2.18
CA LYS A 60 -6.54 18.08 2.03
C LYS A 60 -6.84 16.58 2.18
N ILE A 61 -7.66 16.18 3.14
CA ILE A 61 -8.11 14.78 3.27
C ILE A 61 -8.91 14.33 2.04
N SER A 62 -9.75 15.19 1.47
CA SER A 62 -10.49 14.85 0.25
C SER A 62 -9.57 14.64 -0.97
N PHE A 63 -8.51 15.44 -1.09
CA PHE A 63 -7.50 15.23 -2.15
C PHE A 63 -6.70 13.96 -1.90
N ALA A 64 -6.34 13.64 -0.66
CA ALA A 64 -5.71 12.36 -0.30
C ALA A 64 -6.60 11.16 -0.70
N ALA A 65 -7.90 11.22 -0.40
CA ALA A 65 -8.87 10.20 -0.81
C ALA A 65 -8.98 10.06 -2.34
N GLU A 66 -8.85 11.16 -3.08
CA GLU A 66 -8.78 11.12 -4.56
C GLU A 66 -7.51 10.44 -5.05
N ARG A 67 -6.35 10.75 -4.45
CA ARG A 67 -5.08 10.11 -4.81
C ARG A 67 -5.12 8.59 -4.60
N ILE A 68 -5.82 8.11 -3.57
CA ILE A 68 -6.04 6.67 -3.36
C ILE A 68 -6.84 6.05 -4.52
N SER A 69 -7.90 6.72 -4.97
CA SER A 69 -8.67 6.29 -6.13
C SER A 69 -7.85 6.29 -7.41
N GLU A 70 -6.93 7.24 -7.58
CA GLU A 70 -5.97 7.24 -8.69
C GLU A 70 -5.00 6.06 -8.63
N ILE A 71 -4.40 5.81 -7.47
CA ILE A 71 -3.50 4.66 -7.23
C ILE A 71 -4.20 3.37 -7.65
N LYS A 72 -5.46 3.19 -7.24
CA LYS A 72 -6.27 2.05 -7.63
C LYS A 72 -6.41 1.92 -9.15
N VAL A 73 -6.86 2.98 -9.82
CA VAL A 73 -7.04 2.96 -11.28
C VAL A 73 -5.72 2.72 -12.02
N ILE A 74 -4.60 3.25 -11.50
CA ILE A 74 -3.28 3.07 -12.09
C ILE A 74 -2.83 1.62 -11.95
N LEU A 75 -2.93 1.03 -10.75
CA LEU A 75 -2.56 -0.36 -10.52
C LEU A 75 -3.40 -1.31 -11.39
N GLU A 76 -4.72 -1.13 -11.41
CA GLU A 76 -5.63 -1.98 -12.19
C GLU A 76 -5.36 -1.91 -13.72
N ASN A 77 -5.02 -0.73 -14.26
CA ASN A 77 -4.94 -0.54 -15.71
C ASN A 77 -3.51 -0.53 -16.28
N LYS A 78 -2.51 -0.20 -15.47
CA LYS A 78 -1.13 0.06 -15.90
C LYS A 78 -0.10 -0.75 -15.10
N GLY A 79 -0.47 -1.24 -13.92
CA GLY A 79 0.40 -2.02 -13.04
C GLY A 79 1.41 -1.18 -12.26
N VAL A 80 2.21 -1.85 -11.45
CA VAL A 80 3.13 -1.24 -10.47
C VAL A 80 4.24 -0.35 -11.07
N ASN A 81 4.59 -0.55 -12.34
CA ASN A 81 5.65 0.22 -13.01
C ASN A 81 5.15 1.54 -13.64
N ALA A 82 3.89 1.89 -13.44
CA ALA A 82 3.31 3.10 -14.02
C ALA A 82 3.93 4.36 -13.39
N LYS A 83 4.37 5.30 -14.21
CA LYS A 83 4.98 6.56 -13.72
C LYS A 83 4.02 7.38 -12.88
N GLY A 84 2.72 7.35 -13.20
CA GLY A 84 1.69 8.02 -12.43
C GLY A 84 1.52 7.47 -11.01
N LEU A 85 1.98 6.25 -10.72
CA LEU A 85 1.87 5.65 -9.40
C LEU A 85 2.70 6.43 -8.37
N ASP A 86 3.98 6.66 -8.66
CA ASP A 86 4.88 7.43 -7.78
C ASP A 86 4.35 8.86 -7.55
N VAL A 87 3.76 9.46 -8.60
CA VAL A 87 3.16 10.80 -8.50
C VAL A 87 1.95 10.80 -7.58
N ALA A 88 1.04 9.85 -7.75
CA ALA A 88 -0.14 9.74 -6.89
C ALA A 88 0.23 9.45 -5.43
N GLN A 89 1.22 8.59 -5.20
CA GLN A 89 1.75 8.29 -3.86
C GLN A 89 2.37 9.52 -3.19
N SER A 90 3.24 10.23 -3.90
CA SER A 90 3.87 11.45 -3.37
C SER A 90 2.84 12.54 -3.03
N LEU A 91 1.80 12.69 -3.85
CA LEU A 91 0.73 13.65 -3.59
C LEU A 91 -0.18 13.21 -2.43
N LEU A 92 -0.46 11.91 -2.31
CA LEU A 92 -1.18 11.37 -1.15
C LEU A 92 -0.45 11.75 0.15
N GLN A 93 0.85 11.45 0.23
CA GLN A 93 1.70 11.81 1.36
C GLN A 93 1.69 13.32 1.61
N GLN A 94 1.85 14.13 0.56
CA GLN A 94 1.84 15.59 0.68
C GLN A 94 0.52 16.10 1.29
N HIS A 95 -0.63 15.62 0.80
CA HIS A 95 -1.92 16.07 1.29
C HIS A 95 -2.17 15.66 2.74
N LEU A 96 -1.76 14.46 3.14
CA LEU A 96 -1.83 14.02 4.54
C LEU A 96 -0.92 14.86 5.44
N SER A 97 0.31 15.13 5.00
CA SER A 97 1.25 15.98 5.73
C SER A 97 0.74 17.42 5.86
N ASP A 98 0.13 17.98 4.81
CA ASP A 98 -0.51 19.30 4.85
C ASP A 98 -1.66 19.34 5.87
N ALA A 99 -2.51 18.29 5.91
CA ALA A 99 -3.59 18.19 6.89
C ALA A 99 -3.06 18.10 8.33
N ALA A 100 -2.06 17.25 8.57
CA ALA A 100 -1.37 17.14 9.85
C ALA A 100 -0.73 18.47 10.27
N GLY A 101 -0.09 19.17 9.33
CA GLY A 101 0.52 20.49 9.56
C GLY A 101 -0.50 21.54 10.00
N ILE A 102 -1.70 21.55 9.39
CA ILE A 102 -2.78 22.46 9.79
C ILE A 102 -3.23 22.17 11.22
N ILE A 103 -3.40 20.90 11.60
CA ILE A 103 -3.76 20.51 12.97
C ILE A 103 -2.70 20.96 13.96
N ALA A 104 -1.42 20.70 13.66
CA ALA A 104 -0.31 21.11 14.51
C ALA A 104 -0.24 22.63 14.68
N ASP A 105 -0.44 23.39 13.59
CA ASP A 105 -0.47 24.85 13.61
C ASP A 105 -1.62 25.40 14.45
N GLU A 106 -2.84 24.88 14.30
CA GLU A 106 -4.00 25.31 15.08
C GLU A 106 -3.84 24.97 16.57
N LYS A 107 -3.30 23.79 16.88
CA LYS A 107 -2.96 23.38 18.23
C LYS A 107 -1.91 24.30 18.87
N SER A 108 -0.89 24.70 18.11
CA SER A 108 0.16 25.63 18.58
C SER A 108 -0.38 27.01 18.93
N LYS A 109 -1.51 27.41 18.31
CA LYS A 109 -2.23 28.65 18.61
C LYS A 109 -3.14 28.52 19.84
N GLY A 110 -3.22 27.34 20.44
CA GLY A 110 -4.03 27.05 21.62
C GLY A 110 -5.48 26.68 21.30
N ASN A 111 -5.80 26.39 20.04
CA ASN A 111 -7.12 25.89 19.66
C ASN A 111 -7.24 24.40 20.01
N ASP A 112 -8.42 23.99 20.48
CA ASP A 112 -8.73 22.57 20.65
C ASP A 112 -9.01 21.96 19.28
N VAL A 113 -8.20 20.98 18.90
CA VAL A 113 -8.25 20.30 17.60
C VAL A 113 -8.77 18.86 17.72
N SER A 114 -9.22 18.44 18.91
CA SER A 114 -9.59 17.04 19.17
C SER A 114 -10.75 16.57 18.30
N GLU A 115 -11.76 17.41 18.12
CA GLU A 115 -12.93 17.11 17.26
C GLU A 115 -12.51 17.06 15.79
N LEU A 116 -11.77 18.05 15.31
CA LEU A 116 -11.27 18.08 13.93
C LEU A 116 -10.39 16.87 13.61
N SER A 117 -9.44 16.55 14.49
CA SER A 117 -8.51 15.42 14.33
C SER A 117 -9.27 14.11 14.16
N LYS A 118 -10.28 13.90 15.02
CA LYS A 118 -11.15 12.73 14.97
C LYS A 118 -11.99 12.70 13.69
N GLU A 119 -12.56 13.82 13.28
CA GLU A 119 -13.35 13.90 12.04
C GLU A 119 -12.51 13.56 10.82
N LEU A 120 -11.27 14.05 10.74
CA LEU A 120 -10.36 13.75 9.63
C LEU A 120 -9.92 12.29 9.62
N ASP A 121 -9.68 11.68 10.79
CA ASP A 121 -9.37 10.26 10.92
C ASP A 121 -10.55 9.38 10.48
N ASP A 122 -11.76 9.69 10.96
CA ASP A 122 -12.98 8.99 10.58
C ASP A 122 -13.25 9.12 9.06
N GLU A 123 -13.00 10.32 8.49
CA GLU A 123 -13.15 10.60 7.05
C GLU A 123 -12.12 9.83 6.20
N PHE A 124 -10.86 9.78 6.65
CA PHE A 124 -9.79 9.16 5.89
C PHE A 124 -9.73 7.63 6.04
N SER A 125 -10.19 7.07 7.16
CA SER A 125 -10.16 5.63 7.45
C SER A 125 -10.74 4.76 6.33
N GLN A 126 -11.87 5.16 5.74
CA GLN A 126 -12.48 4.43 4.63
C GLN A 126 -11.59 4.41 3.38
N SER A 127 -10.88 5.52 3.13
CA SER A 127 -9.96 5.62 1.99
C SER A 127 -8.72 4.77 2.24
N LYS A 128 -8.19 4.78 3.47
CA LYS A 128 -7.08 3.92 3.88
C LYS A 128 -7.41 2.44 3.69
N ASP A 129 -8.59 1.98 4.14
CA ASP A 129 -9.04 0.61 3.93
C ASP A 129 -9.14 0.27 2.43
N ALA A 130 -9.63 1.21 1.61
CA ALA A 130 -9.70 1.04 0.16
C ALA A 130 -8.32 0.94 -0.51
N LEU A 131 -7.31 1.64 0.03
CA LEU A 131 -5.92 1.55 -0.42
C LEU A 131 -5.33 0.17 -0.12
N ASP A 132 -5.53 -0.33 1.11
CA ASP A 132 -5.08 -1.66 1.52
C ASP A 132 -5.75 -2.76 0.67
N GLU A 133 -7.06 -2.63 0.45
CA GLU A 133 -7.79 -3.55 -0.43
C GLU A 133 -7.26 -3.52 -1.87
N THR A 134 -6.89 -2.33 -2.37
CA THR A 134 -6.33 -2.16 -3.71
C THR A 134 -5.03 -2.93 -3.88
N PHE A 135 -4.06 -2.74 -2.97
CA PHE A 135 -2.79 -3.47 -3.01
C PHE A 135 -2.99 -4.98 -2.89
N LYS A 136 -3.86 -5.41 -1.97
CA LYS A 136 -4.21 -6.82 -1.79
C LYS A 136 -4.80 -7.43 -3.06
N ASN A 137 -5.73 -6.75 -3.71
CA ASN A 137 -6.38 -7.22 -4.93
C ASN A 137 -5.40 -7.32 -6.10
N GLU A 138 -4.52 -6.33 -6.27
CA GLU A 138 -3.49 -6.38 -7.33
C GLU A 138 -2.48 -7.50 -7.07
N LYS A 139 -2.06 -7.69 -5.81
CA LYS A 139 -1.18 -8.80 -5.42
C LYS A 139 -1.81 -10.16 -5.74
N LEU A 140 -3.08 -10.35 -5.40
CA LEU A 140 -3.84 -11.57 -5.74
C LEU A 140 -3.93 -11.78 -7.27
N SER A 141 -4.16 -10.71 -8.04
CA SER A 141 -4.18 -10.74 -9.50
C SER A 141 -2.84 -11.23 -10.07
N LEU A 142 -1.72 -10.72 -9.56
CA LEU A 142 -0.38 -11.11 -9.98
C LEU A 142 -0.02 -12.55 -9.57
N GLU A 143 -0.37 -12.98 -8.35
CA GLU A 143 -0.15 -14.36 -7.91
C GLU A 143 -0.95 -15.36 -8.76
N ASN A 144 -2.19 -15.05 -9.13
CA ASN A 144 -2.97 -15.88 -10.05
C ASN A 144 -2.30 -15.99 -11.43
N LYS A 145 -1.76 -14.89 -11.96
CA LYS A 145 -0.99 -14.90 -13.23
C LYS A 145 0.29 -15.74 -13.12
N LYS A 146 1.01 -15.64 -11.98
CA LYS A 146 2.19 -16.45 -11.68
C LYS A 146 1.86 -17.94 -11.72
N GLU A 147 0.79 -18.37 -11.03
CA GLU A 147 0.36 -19.77 -11.03
C GLU A 147 -0.03 -20.28 -12.43
N GLU A 148 -0.74 -19.45 -13.21
CA GLU A 148 -1.15 -19.81 -14.56
C GLU A 148 0.06 -19.97 -15.49
N LEU A 149 1.03 -19.04 -15.43
CA LEU A 149 2.28 -19.15 -16.18
C LEU A 149 3.07 -20.40 -15.80
N GLN A 150 3.12 -20.76 -14.52
CA GLN A 150 3.77 -22.00 -14.07
C GLN A 150 3.11 -23.24 -14.68
N LYS A 151 1.78 -23.30 -14.73
CA LYS A 151 1.05 -24.41 -15.38
C LYS A 151 1.36 -24.49 -16.88
N GLN A 152 1.42 -23.35 -17.56
CA GLN A 152 1.74 -23.29 -18.99
C GLN A 152 3.18 -23.73 -19.29
N ILE A 153 4.13 -23.37 -18.43
CA ILE A 153 5.52 -23.83 -18.51
C ILE A 153 5.59 -25.36 -18.42
N GLU A 154 4.88 -25.97 -17.46
CA GLU A 154 4.86 -27.42 -17.30
C GLU A 154 4.27 -28.15 -18.53
N VAL A 155 3.22 -27.58 -19.13
CA VAL A 155 2.66 -28.10 -20.39
C VAL A 155 3.66 -27.99 -21.53
N ALA A 156 4.34 -26.84 -21.68
CA ALA A 156 5.33 -26.62 -22.73
C ALA A 156 6.56 -27.54 -22.56
N LYS A 157 7.03 -27.77 -21.33
CA LYS A 157 8.10 -28.74 -21.01
C LYS A 157 7.71 -30.15 -21.46
N LYS A 158 6.50 -30.60 -21.14
CA LYS A 158 6.00 -31.93 -21.55
C LYS A 158 5.89 -32.07 -23.07
N ALA A 159 5.61 -30.97 -23.77
CA ALA A 159 5.55 -30.94 -25.23
C ALA A 159 6.93 -30.82 -25.91
N GLY A 160 8.01 -30.60 -25.14
CA GLY A 160 9.36 -30.37 -25.68
C GLY A 160 9.54 -29.01 -26.36
N ASP A 161 8.63 -28.06 -26.15
CA ASP A 161 8.66 -26.73 -26.76
C ASP A 161 9.58 -25.79 -25.96
N THR A 162 10.87 -25.91 -26.23
CA THR A 162 11.93 -25.15 -25.53
C THR A 162 11.81 -23.64 -25.72
N ALA A 163 11.41 -23.16 -26.89
CA ALA A 163 11.23 -21.73 -27.17
C ALA A 163 10.09 -21.15 -26.33
N LYS A 164 8.97 -21.88 -26.21
CA LYS A 164 7.84 -21.46 -25.39
C LYS A 164 8.17 -21.49 -23.90
N VAL A 165 8.94 -22.48 -23.43
CA VAL A 165 9.42 -22.54 -22.04
C VAL A 165 10.27 -21.31 -21.71
N GLU A 166 11.18 -20.90 -22.60
CA GLU A 166 12.02 -19.73 -22.38
C GLU A 166 11.19 -18.44 -22.29
N SER A 167 10.29 -18.20 -23.25
CA SER A 167 9.40 -17.03 -23.25
C SER A 167 8.54 -16.94 -21.99
N LEU A 168 7.85 -18.03 -21.62
CA LEU A 168 6.99 -18.05 -20.44
C LEU A 168 7.79 -17.90 -19.14
N THR A 169 9.03 -18.39 -19.10
CA THR A 169 9.92 -18.23 -17.95
C THR A 169 10.35 -16.76 -17.79
N GLN A 170 10.59 -16.05 -18.89
CA GLN A 170 10.87 -14.61 -18.85
C GLN A 170 9.65 -13.83 -18.33
N GLU A 171 8.45 -14.13 -18.82
CA GLU A 171 7.20 -13.54 -18.32
C GLU A 171 6.98 -13.82 -16.84
N LEU A 172 7.24 -15.06 -16.39
CA LEU A 172 7.14 -15.44 -14.98
C LEU A 172 8.07 -14.62 -14.09
N ASN A 173 9.32 -14.41 -14.53
CA ASN A 173 10.28 -13.58 -13.79
C ASN A 173 9.82 -12.13 -13.72
N GLN A 174 9.28 -11.56 -14.81
CA GLN A 174 8.72 -10.21 -14.80
C GLN A 174 7.55 -10.07 -13.81
N ILE A 175 6.67 -11.08 -13.72
CA ILE A 175 5.58 -11.08 -12.74
C ILE A 175 6.13 -11.18 -11.30
N LYS A 176 7.15 -11.99 -11.06
CA LYS A 176 7.81 -12.06 -9.75
C LYS A 176 8.40 -10.71 -9.33
N ASP A 177 9.08 -10.04 -10.26
CA ASP A 177 9.64 -8.70 -10.02
C ASP A 177 8.52 -7.69 -9.73
N GLN A 178 7.38 -7.77 -10.42
CA GLN A 178 6.20 -6.92 -10.15
C GLN A 178 5.59 -7.19 -8.77
N ILE A 179 5.49 -8.44 -8.34
CA ILE A 179 4.97 -8.80 -7.01
C ILE A 179 5.88 -8.23 -5.92
N GLN A 180 7.21 -8.36 -6.08
CA GLN A 180 8.16 -7.80 -5.14
C GLN A 180 8.05 -6.28 -5.08
N LEU A 181 8.07 -5.60 -6.22
CA LEU A 181 7.98 -4.14 -6.28
C LEU A 181 6.65 -3.64 -5.70
N LEU A 182 5.54 -4.37 -5.93
CA LEU A 182 4.24 -4.03 -5.36
C LEU A 182 4.27 -4.11 -3.83
N GLY A 183 4.92 -5.12 -3.26
CA GLY A 183 5.10 -5.24 -1.80
C GLY A 183 5.97 -4.13 -1.22
N GLU A 184 7.05 -3.75 -1.92
CA GLU A 184 7.88 -2.60 -1.52
C GLU A 184 7.06 -1.30 -1.53
N LYS A 185 6.26 -1.08 -2.57
CA LYS A 185 5.38 0.08 -2.72
C LYS A 185 4.23 0.11 -1.71
N GLU A 186 3.60 -1.03 -1.43
CA GLU A 186 2.59 -1.18 -0.39
C GLU A 186 3.16 -0.78 0.97
N SER A 187 4.34 -1.31 1.31
CA SER A 187 4.99 -1.01 2.60
C SER A 187 5.42 0.45 2.70
N GLU A 188 6.00 1.03 1.63
CA GLU A 188 6.38 2.45 1.58
C GLU A 188 5.16 3.33 1.87
N VAL A 189 4.07 3.15 1.12
CA VAL A 189 2.86 3.96 1.26
C VAL A 189 2.18 3.73 2.60
N GLN A 190 2.03 2.48 3.07
CA GLN A 190 1.39 2.22 4.36
C GLN A 190 2.14 2.88 5.51
N ASN A 191 3.47 2.80 5.53
CA ASN A 191 4.26 3.43 6.60
C ASN A 191 4.07 4.96 6.58
N GLU A 192 4.11 5.57 5.40
CA GLU A 192 3.93 7.03 5.28
C GLU A 192 2.52 7.49 5.64
N VAL A 193 1.51 6.76 5.19
CA VAL A 193 0.11 7.03 5.50
C VAL A 193 -0.15 6.85 7.01
N ASP A 194 0.34 5.76 7.60
CA ASP A 194 0.23 5.52 9.04
C ASP A 194 0.91 6.63 9.85
N ASP A 195 2.12 7.03 9.46
CA ASP A 195 2.87 8.09 10.15
C ASP A 195 2.16 9.45 10.07
N GLU A 196 1.57 9.82 8.93
CA GLU A 196 0.85 11.10 8.82
C GLU A 196 -0.53 11.07 9.48
N VAL A 197 -1.25 9.93 9.39
CA VAL A 197 -2.53 9.74 10.10
C VAL A 197 -2.32 9.74 11.61
N GLU A 198 -1.22 9.19 12.11
CA GLU A 198 -0.85 9.32 13.53
C GLU A 198 -0.62 10.78 13.92
N LYS A 199 0.06 11.59 13.09
CA LYS A 199 0.21 13.03 13.39
C LYS A 199 -1.13 13.75 13.43
N ILE A 200 -2.07 13.38 12.56
CA ILE A 200 -3.45 13.88 12.59
C ILE A 200 -4.14 13.48 13.90
N ASN A 201 -4.00 12.22 14.30
CA ASN A 201 -4.65 11.65 15.48
C ASN A 201 -4.02 12.03 16.81
N SER A 202 -2.77 12.53 16.79
CA SER A 202 -1.97 12.80 17.99
C SER A 202 -2.55 13.95 18.83
N ASP A 203 -3.61 13.62 19.57
CA ASP A 203 -3.85 14.22 20.86
C ASP A 203 -2.67 13.82 21.75
N GLU A 204 -1.64 14.67 21.80
CA GLU A 204 -0.47 14.51 22.69
C GLU A 204 -0.82 14.38 24.19
N SER A 205 -2.10 14.28 24.56
CA SER A 205 -2.51 13.75 25.85
C SER A 205 -2.00 12.30 26.02
N GLN A 206 -1.60 11.93 27.24
CA GLN A 206 -1.12 10.57 27.52
C GLN A 206 -2.13 9.49 27.10
N SER A 207 -3.43 9.82 27.04
CA SER A 207 -4.49 8.90 26.66
C SER A 207 -4.53 8.58 25.16
N GLY A 208 -4.11 9.51 24.29
CA GLY A 208 -4.05 9.29 22.83
C GLY A 208 -2.93 8.32 22.48
N LYS A 209 -1.72 8.64 22.94
CA LYS A 209 -0.53 7.79 22.74
C LYS A 209 -0.68 6.39 23.33
N GLU A 210 -1.35 6.27 24.48
CA GLU A 210 -1.66 4.96 25.06
C GLU A 210 -2.58 4.12 24.14
N LYS A 211 -3.60 4.74 23.55
CA LYS A 211 -4.53 4.03 22.66
C LYS A 211 -3.82 3.59 21.37
N GLU A 212 -3.03 4.48 20.78
CA GLU A 212 -2.27 4.24 19.55
C GLU A 212 -1.24 3.12 19.72
N ALA A 213 -0.38 3.23 20.75
CA ALA A 213 0.62 2.20 21.04
C ALA A 213 -0.03 0.83 21.29
N LYS A 214 -1.21 0.80 21.93
CA LYS A 214 -1.97 -0.44 22.14
C LYS A 214 -2.49 -1.02 20.82
N GLN A 215 -3.03 -0.18 19.93
CA GLN A 215 -3.50 -0.61 18.61
C GLN A 215 -2.34 -1.18 17.78
N GLN A 216 -1.20 -0.50 17.73
CA GLN A 216 -0.03 -0.96 16.98
C GLN A 216 0.52 -2.30 17.49
N ILE A 217 0.54 -2.50 18.82
CA ILE A 217 0.90 -3.80 19.41
C ILE A 217 -0.09 -4.89 18.97
N GLN A 218 -1.39 -4.62 19.01
CA GLN A 218 -2.42 -5.56 18.58
C GLN A 218 -2.33 -5.89 17.08
N GLU A 219 -2.08 -4.89 16.24
CA GLU A 219 -1.88 -5.10 14.80
C GLU A 219 -0.66 -5.97 14.52
N ALA A 220 0.47 -5.74 15.19
CA ALA A 220 1.65 -6.59 15.03
C ALA A 220 1.38 -8.05 15.44
N GLU A 221 0.60 -8.27 16.51
CA GLU A 221 0.19 -9.61 16.95
C GLU A 221 -0.77 -10.28 15.95
N ASN A 222 -1.76 -9.53 15.45
CA ASN A 222 -2.72 -10.01 14.46
C ASN A 222 -2.01 -10.35 13.13
N LYS A 223 -1.08 -9.50 12.69
CA LYS A 223 -0.29 -9.74 11.48
C LYS A 223 0.55 -11.00 11.62
N PHE A 224 1.18 -11.22 12.77
CA PHE A 224 1.87 -12.47 13.05
C PHE A 224 0.96 -13.70 12.96
N ALA A 225 -0.25 -13.63 13.50
CA ALA A 225 -1.22 -14.70 13.39
C ALA A 225 -1.67 -14.95 11.94
N GLU A 226 -1.92 -13.88 11.17
CA GLU A 226 -2.26 -13.94 9.74
C GLU A 226 -1.15 -14.62 8.94
N VAL A 227 0.08 -14.10 9.03
CA VAL A 227 1.26 -14.62 8.31
C VAL A 227 1.50 -16.08 8.66
N THR A 228 1.40 -16.45 9.93
CA THR A 228 1.59 -17.84 10.37
C THR A 228 0.52 -18.76 9.77
N SER A 229 -0.74 -18.31 9.74
CA SER A 229 -1.85 -19.06 9.16
C SER A 229 -1.71 -19.24 7.64
N GLU A 230 -1.28 -18.19 6.94
CA GLU A 230 -1.00 -18.25 5.50
C GLU A 230 0.11 -19.25 5.18
N LEU A 231 1.24 -19.17 5.87
CA LEU A 231 2.35 -20.09 5.65
C LEU A 231 1.97 -21.54 5.99
N GLN A 232 1.18 -21.76 7.03
CA GLN A 232 0.69 -23.10 7.37
C GLN A 232 -0.21 -23.69 6.28
N LYS A 233 -1.06 -22.89 5.62
CA LYS A 233 -1.87 -23.35 4.48
C LYS A 233 -1.00 -23.83 3.32
N ASP A 234 0.15 -23.18 3.13
CA ASP A 234 1.13 -23.56 2.11
C ASP A 234 2.07 -24.70 2.55
N GLY A 235 1.87 -25.25 3.76
CA GLY A 235 2.71 -26.28 4.35
C GLY A 235 4.10 -25.78 4.76
N ILE A 236 4.29 -24.46 4.84
CA ILE A 236 5.55 -23.81 5.20
C ILE A 236 5.58 -23.59 6.71
N GLN A 237 6.57 -24.15 7.39
CA GLN A 237 6.83 -23.83 8.79
C GLN A 237 7.78 -22.63 8.88
N MET A 238 7.39 -21.63 9.66
CA MET A 238 8.21 -20.45 9.90
C MET A 238 9.40 -20.80 10.80
N PRO A 239 10.65 -20.70 10.32
CA PRO A 239 11.83 -20.96 11.14
C PRO A 239 11.92 -19.99 12.32
N SER A 240 12.23 -20.52 13.51
CA SER A 240 12.39 -19.72 14.72
C SER A 240 13.49 -18.65 14.59
N SER A 241 14.51 -18.92 13.78
CA SER A 241 15.60 -17.99 13.47
C SER A 241 15.13 -16.73 12.74
N LEU A 242 14.07 -16.81 11.94
CA LEU A 242 13.50 -15.65 11.23
C LEU A 242 12.60 -14.80 12.14
N LEU A 243 12.21 -15.33 13.31
CA LEU A 243 11.33 -14.63 14.26
C LEU A 243 12.08 -13.87 15.35
N VAL A 244 13.42 -13.88 15.34
CA VAL A 244 14.23 -13.24 16.39
C VAL A 244 13.92 -11.74 16.48
N ASP A 245 13.93 -11.05 15.34
CA ASP A 245 13.70 -9.59 15.31
C ASP A 245 12.25 -9.23 15.63
N PHE A 246 11.29 -10.00 15.13
CA PHE A 246 9.87 -9.84 15.47
C PHE A 246 9.66 -9.96 16.99
N ASN A 247 10.11 -11.07 17.59
CA ASN A 247 9.93 -11.35 19.01
C ASN A 247 10.64 -10.31 19.88
N ALA A 248 11.86 -9.91 19.50
CA ALA A 248 12.62 -8.90 20.24
C ALA A 248 11.91 -7.54 20.21
N ASN A 249 11.42 -7.10 19.05
CA ASN A 249 10.72 -5.83 18.93
C ASN A 249 9.36 -5.85 19.63
N LEU A 250 8.57 -6.93 19.50
CA LEU A 250 7.29 -7.04 20.19
C LEU A 250 7.47 -7.06 21.72
N ALA A 251 8.52 -7.71 22.23
CA ALA A 251 8.85 -7.69 23.65
C ALA A 251 9.22 -6.28 24.13
N LYS A 252 10.03 -5.54 23.36
CA LYS A 252 10.36 -4.13 23.66
C LYS A 252 9.12 -3.25 23.64
N ALA A 253 8.23 -3.44 22.65
CA ALA A 253 6.97 -2.71 22.53
C ALA A 253 6.11 -2.87 23.79
N LYS A 254 5.87 -4.12 24.21
CA LYS A 254 5.10 -4.42 25.43
C LYS A 254 5.75 -3.90 26.71
N SER A 255 7.08 -3.96 26.80
CA SER A 255 7.81 -3.43 27.94
C SER A 255 7.70 -1.90 28.02
N ALA A 256 7.89 -1.20 26.89
CA ALA A 256 7.77 0.25 26.81
C ALA A 256 6.33 0.70 27.13
N PHE A 257 5.33 -0.04 26.62
CA PHE A 257 3.93 0.20 26.92
C PHE A 257 3.63 0.09 28.42
N ALA A 258 4.14 -0.96 29.07
CA ALA A 258 3.96 -1.17 30.50
C ALA A 258 4.64 -0.10 31.37
N SER A 259 5.71 0.53 30.87
CA SER A 259 6.36 1.67 31.52
C SER A 259 5.72 3.02 31.24
N GLY A 260 4.65 3.07 30.43
CA GLY A 260 4.01 4.32 30.00
C GLY A 260 4.82 5.09 28.94
N ASP A 261 5.82 4.44 28.35
CA ASP A 261 6.61 4.98 27.24
C ASP A 261 5.93 4.58 25.92
N TYR A 262 4.84 5.27 25.63
CA TYR A 262 3.96 4.91 24.51
C TYR A 262 4.60 5.19 23.15
N VAL A 263 5.50 6.16 23.06
CA VAL A 263 6.23 6.48 21.82
C VAL A 263 7.18 5.35 21.45
N ASP A 264 7.98 4.86 22.41
CA ASP A 264 8.85 3.72 22.17
C ASP A 264 8.03 2.44 21.93
N ALA A 265 6.90 2.28 22.64
CA ALA A 265 6.01 1.14 22.46
C ALA A 265 5.50 1.02 21.01
N GLU A 266 4.99 2.12 20.47
CA GLU A 266 4.54 2.25 19.09
C GLU A 266 5.67 1.97 18.09
N LEU A 267 6.82 2.63 18.26
CA LEU A 267 7.98 2.45 17.39
C LEU A 267 8.42 0.99 17.32
N TYR A 268 8.49 0.30 18.47
CA TYR A 268 8.86 -1.11 18.50
C TYR A 268 7.78 -2.02 17.93
N ALA A 269 6.50 -1.67 18.07
CA ALA A 269 5.40 -2.43 17.46
C ALA A 269 5.45 -2.37 15.92
N LYS A 270 5.68 -1.18 15.34
CA LYS A 270 5.90 -1.00 13.90
C LYS A 270 7.10 -1.80 13.38
N LYS A 271 8.21 -1.77 14.12
CA LYS A 271 9.40 -2.58 13.80
C LYS A 271 9.11 -4.08 13.85
N ALA A 272 8.25 -4.53 14.76
CA ALA A 272 7.80 -5.92 14.79
C ALA A 272 6.98 -6.27 13.54
N LYS A 273 6.00 -5.43 13.16
CA LYS A 273 5.18 -5.60 11.94
C LYS A 273 6.05 -5.72 10.68
N ALA A 274 7.04 -4.84 10.51
CA ALA A 274 7.97 -4.92 9.39
C ALA A 274 8.86 -6.17 9.43
N ALA A 275 9.29 -6.61 10.63
CA ALA A 275 10.11 -7.81 10.77
C ALA A 275 9.34 -9.09 10.41
N ILE A 276 8.03 -9.16 10.68
CA ILE A 276 7.25 -10.35 10.35
C ILE A 276 6.97 -10.49 8.84
N GLU A 277 6.78 -9.38 8.12
CA GLU A 277 6.69 -9.42 6.65
C GLU A 277 8.00 -9.89 6.02
N LYS A 278 9.14 -9.37 6.48
CA LYS A 278 10.46 -9.86 6.02
C LYS A 278 10.66 -11.34 6.32
N ALA A 279 10.22 -11.80 7.49
CA ALA A 279 10.30 -13.21 7.85
C ALA A 279 9.41 -14.08 6.94
N LYS A 280 8.22 -13.59 6.55
CA LYS A 280 7.32 -14.26 5.60
C LYS A 280 8.01 -14.45 4.25
N GLU A 281 8.54 -13.37 3.68
CA GLU A 281 9.21 -13.39 2.39
C GLU A 281 10.42 -14.35 2.40
N ALA A 282 11.24 -14.27 3.46
CA ALA A 282 12.37 -15.16 3.63
C ALA A 282 11.95 -16.64 3.75
N ALA A 283 10.85 -16.93 4.45
CA ALA A 283 10.31 -18.29 4.57
C ALA A 283 9.78 -18.82 3.22
N GLN A 284 9.06 -17.99 2.45
CA GLN A 284 8.56 -18.35 1.12
C GLN A 284 9.71 -18.59 0.13
N ASN A 285 10.71 -17.70 0.12
CA ASN A 285 11.89 -17.82 -0.73
C ASN A 285 12.70 -19.08 -0.41
N ALA A 286 12.93 -19.38 0.87
CA ALA A 286 13.62 -20.60 1.29
C ALA A 286 12.85 -21.85 0.83
N ASN A 287 11.52 -21.84 0.91
CA ASN A 287 10.70 -22.95 0.43
C ASN A 287 10.72 -23.10 -1.10
N GLU A 288 10.71 -21.98 -1.86
CA GLU A 288 10.87 -22.03 -3.32
C GLU A 288 12.24 -22.61 -3.72
N GLN A 289 13.32 -22.21 -3.04
CA GLN A 289 14.66 -22.75 -3.28
C GLN A 289 14.74 -24.25 -2.99
N LEU A 290 14.14 -24.71 -1.89
CA LEU A 290 14.08 -26.13 -1.55
C LEU A 290 13.32 -26.94 -2.62
N LYS A 291 12.21 -26.41 -3.15
CA LYS A 291 11.46 -27.05 -4.24
C LYS A 291 12.31 -27.15 -5.52
N GLN A 292 12.99 -26.07 -5.90
CA GLN A 292 13.87 -26.07 -7.09
C GLN A 292 15.04 -27.05 -6.93
N GLN A 293 15.66 -27.10 -5.75
CA GLN A 293 16.76 -28.02 -5.49
C GLN A 293 16.30 -29.48 -5.52
N SER A 294 15.13 -29.79 -4.95
CA SER A 294 14.52 -31.12 -5.03
C SER A 294 14.24 -31.57 -6.47
N GLU A 295 13.77 -30.65 -7.33
CA GLU A 295 13.60 -30.94 -8.76
C GLU A 295 14.92 -31.18 -9.48
N GLN A 296 15.95 -30.38 -9.19
CA GLN A 296 17.29 -30.57 -9.76
C GLN A 296 17.92 -31.90 -9.32
N ASP A 297 17.80 -32.26 -8.05
CA ASP A 297 18.30 -33.53 -7.51
C ASP A 297 17.59 -34.72 -8.17
N LYS A 298 16.28 -34.63 -8.38
CA LYS A 298 15.51 -35.66 -9.08
C LYS A 298 15.97 -35.83 -10.53
N GLN A 299 16.17 -34.73 -11.25
CA GLN A 299 16.69 -34.76 -12.63
C GLN A 299 18.11 -35.33 -12.71
N ALA A 300 18.96 -35.03 -11.73
CA ALA A 300 20.31 -35.56 -11.66
C ALA A 300 20.31 -37.09 -11.41
N GLN A 301 19.43 -37.57 -10.53
CA GLN A 301 19.25 -38.99 -10.26
C GLN A 301 18.71 -39.75 -11.48
N GLU A 302 17.72 -39.18 -12.19
CA GLU A 302 17.19 -39.79 -13.43
C GLU A 302 18.28 -39.92 -14.51
N LYS A 303 19.10 -38.88 -14.71
CA LYS A 303 20.24 -38.93 -15.65
C LYS A 303 21.29 -39.97 -15.26
N GLN A 304 21.63 -40.08 -13.97
CA GLN A 304 22.57 -41.10 -13.49
C GLN A 304 22.03 -42.52 -13.70
N ALA A 305 20.75 -42.75 -13.42
CA ALA A 305 20.12 -44.05 -13.64
C ALA A 305 20.09 -44.44 -15.13
N GLU A 306 19.89 -43.46 -16.02
CA GLU A 306 19.88 -43.68 -17.47
C GLU A 306 21.29 -43.99 -18.01
N GLN A 307 22.32 -43.30 -17.51
CA GLN A 307 23.73 -43.60 -17.83
C GLN A 307 24.14 -45.00 -17.38
N GLN A 308 23.78 -45.40 -16.16
CA GLN A 308 24.07 -46.74 -15.65
C GLN A 308 23.40 -47.85 -16.47
N LYS A 309 22.16 -47.62 -16.94
CA LYS A 309 21.50 -48.56 -17.86
C LYS A 309 22.24 -48.69 -19.19
N GLN A 310 22.68 -47.58 -19.78
CA GLN A 310 23.41 -47.60 -21.04
C GLN A 310 24.79 -48.27 -20.94
N GLU A 311 25.44 -48.21 -19.77
CA GLU A 311 26.69 -48.93 -19.52
C GLU A 311 26.49 -50.44 -19.33
N MET A 312 25.36 -50.88 -18.78
CA MET A 312 25.04 -52.31 -18.63
C MET A 312 24.61 -52.99 -19.94
N GLU A 313 24.23 -52.22 -20.97
CA GLU A 313 23.83 -52.73 -22.29
C GLU A 313 25.00 -52.81 -23.30
N LYS A 314 26.21 -52.39 -22.91
CA LYS A 314 27.45 -52.50 -23.71
C LYS A 314 28.32 -53.67 -23.27
#